data_AF-A0A3G1L296-F1
#
_entry.id   AF-A0A3G1L296-F1
#
_cell.length_a   1.000
_cell.length_b   1.000
_cell.length_c   1.000
_cell.angle_alpha   90.00
_cell.angle_beta   90.00
_cell.angle_gamma   90.00
#
_symmetry.space_group_name_H-M   'P 1'
#
loop_
_entity.id
_entity.type
_entity.pdbx_description
1 polymer ?
#
loop_
_entity_poly.entity_id
_entity_poly.type
_entity_poly.pdbx_seq_one_letter_code
_entity_poly.pdbx_strand_id
1 'polypeptide(L)'
;MLESGIALSFGSLVADNENARMIRRVLQGIPVNDITMAVDVIKEMGTNGLYLVNEHTLEHFRAHQSQPVVIDRRIRQRWLDDGARDYAFRAEEYARNILQNHQPAPLPDAVSEKVNAIVEDAEKRLIPKKK
;
A
#
# COMPACT_ATOMS: atom_id res chain seq x y z
N MET A 1 -4.87 13.47 4.19
CA MET A 1 -5.06 14.93 4.40
C MET A 1 -5.28 15.19 5.88
N LEU A 2 -4.89 16.35 6.39
CA LEU A 2 -5.07 16.74 7.80
C LEU A 2 -5.82 18.07 7.88
N GLU A 3 -6.37 18.38 9.07
CA GLU A 3 -7.00 19.66 9.37
C GLU A 3 -8.06 20.07 8.32
N SER A 4 -9.02 19.16 8.03
CA SER A 4 -10.06 19.37 7.01
C SER A 4 -9.54 19.76 5.62
N GLY A 5 -8.30 19.38 5.30
CA GLY A 5 -7.69 19.58 3.99
C GLY A 5 -6.78 20.78 3.84
N ILE A 6 -6.53 21.55 4.90
CA ILE A 6 -5.58 22.67 4.86
C ILE A 6 -4.12 22.22 5.00
N ALA A 7 -3.89 20.99 5.47
CA ALA A 7 -2.55 20.42 5.66
C ALA A 7 -2.40 19.06 4.97
N LEU A 8 -1.21 18.82 4.42
CA LEU A 8 -0.81 17.54 3.84
C LEU A 8 0.37 16.98 4.63
N SER A 9 0.23 15.73 5.08
CA SER A 9 1.32 14.95 5.68
C SER A 9 1.59 13.74 4.78
N PHE A 10 2.86 13.52 4.44
CA PHE A 10 3.26 12.39 3.60
C PHE A 10 3.07 11.05 4.34
N GLY A 11 3.45 10.98 5.62
CA GLY A 11 3.16 9.80 6.45
C GLY A 11 1.66 9.51 6.54
N SER A 12 0.81 10.53 6.70
CA SER A 12 -0.65 10.32 6.69
C SER A 12 -1.15 9.81 5.34
N LEU A 13 -0.62 10.32 4.22
CA LEU A 13 -0.99 9.82 2.89
C LEU A 13 -0.60 8.36 2.68
N VAL A 14 0.57 7.95 3.17
CA VAL A 14 1.00 6.54 3.18
C VAL A 14 0.07 5.69 4.06
N ALA A 15 -0.30 6.19 5.23
CA ALA A 15 -1.24 5.50 6.11
C ALA A 15 -2.64 5.36 5.48
N ASP A 16 -3.13 6.39 4.80
CA ASP A 16 -4.38 6.35 4.04
C ASP A 16 -4.31 5.27 2.93
N ASN A 17 -3.18 5.17 2.24
CA ASN A 17 -2.94 4.13 1.23
C ASN A 17 -2.90 2.71 1.83
N GLU A 18 -2.31 2.51 3.01
CA GLU A 18 -2.34 1.23 3.73
C GLU A 18 -3.78 0.79 4.03
N ASN A 19 -4.61 1.73 4.51
CA ASN A 19 -6.03 1.47 4.76
C ASN A 19 -6.79 1.20 3.45
N ALA A 20 -6.53 1.97 2.40
CA ALA A 20 -7.15 1.75 1.08
C ALA A 20 -6.83 0.35 0.52
N ARG A 21 -5.60 -0.15 0.72
CA ARG A 21 -5.22 -1.53 0.35
C ARG A 21 -6.04 -2.57 1.12
N MET A 22 -6.23 -2.38 2.43
CA MET A 22 -7.05 -3.29 3.25
C MET A 22 -8.52 -3.24 2.84
N ILE A 23 -9.08 -2.05 2.61
CA ILE A 23 -10.45 -1.87 2.14
C ILE A 23 -10.63 -2.56 0.78
N ARG A 24 -9.70 -2.37 -0.16
CA ARG A 24 -9.72 -3.04 -1.46
C ARG A 24 -9.74 -4.57 -1.32
N ARG A 25 -9.01 -5.13 -0.34
CA ARG A 25 -9.07 -6.57 -0.05
C ARG A 25 -10.45 -7.00 0.46
N VAL A 26 -11.06 -6.25 1.37
CA VAL A 26 -12.42 -6.52 1.85
C VAL A 26 -13.43 -6.45 0.71
N LEU A 27 -13.32 -5.46 -0.18
CA LEU A 27 -14.21 -5.27 -1.32
C LEU A 27 -14.11 -6.39 -2.38
N GLN A 28 -13.07 -7.21 -2.37
CA GLN A 28 -13.01 -8.42 -3.21
C GLN A 28 -14.02 -9.49 -2.76
N GLY A 29 -14.63 -9.33 -1.59
CA GLY A 29 -15.61 -10.26 -1.05
C GLY A 29 -15.00 -11.59 -0.61
N ILE A 30 -15.87 -12.57 -0.39
CA ILE A 30 -15.49 -13.93 -0.01
C ILE A 30 -15.79 -14.83 -1.20
N PRO A 31 -14.78 -15.26 -1.98
CA PRO A 31 -15.01 -16.20 -3.07
C PRO A 31 -15.52 -17.53 -2.48
N VAL A 32 -16.61 -18.06 -3.03
CA VAL A 32 -17.19 -19.34 -2.63
C VAL A 32 -17.09 -20.31 -3.80
N ASN A 33 -16.14 -21.24 -3.72
CA ASN A 33 -15.92 -22.33 -4.67
C ASN A 33 -15.21 -23.50 -3.97
N ASP A 34 -15.02 -24.61 -4.68
CA ASP A 34 -14.46 -25.85 -4.10
C ASP A 34 -13.08 -25.64 -3.47
N ILE A 35 -12.25 -24.78 -4.07
CA ILE A 35 -10.92 -24.44 -3.55
C ILE A 35 -11.05 -23.59 -2.28
N THR A 36 -11.85 -22.53 -2.30
CA THR A 36 -11.91 -21.55 -1.19
C THR A 36 -12.73 -22.01 0.00
N MET A 37 -13.65 -22.97 -0.20
CA MET A 37 -14.34 -23.65 0.90
C MET A 37 -13.44 -24.65 1.63
N ALA A 38 -12.40 -25.18 0.96
CA ALA A 38 -11.40 -26.08 1.53
C ALA A 38 -11.99 -27.31 2.25
N VAL A 39 -13.15 -27.81 1.79
CA VAL A 39 -13.92 -28.86 2.49
C VAL A 39 -13.14 -30.16 2.61
N ASP A 40 -12.39 -30.53 1.57
CA ASP A 40 -11.60 -31.77 1.58
C ASP A 40 -10.40 -31.65 2.52
N VAL A 41 -9.74 -30.49 2.57
CA VAL A 41 -8.68 -30.20 3.55
C VAL A 41 -9.21 -30.30 4.97
N ILE A 42 -10.41 -29.75 5.25
CA ILE A 42 -11.03 -29.84 6.57
C ILE A 42 -11.33 -31.30 6.96
N LYS A 43 -11.80 -32.13 6.02
CA LYS A 43 -12.04 -33.57 6.25
C LYS A 43 -10.75 -34.34 6.49
N GLU A 44 -9.71 -34.07 5.71
CA GLU A 44 -8.40 -34.71 5.82
C GLU A 44 -7.73 -34.40 7.16
N MET A 45 -7.70 -33.13 7.53
CA MET A 45 -7.00 -32.64 8.71
C MET A 45 -7.75 -32.95 10.02
N GLY A 46 -9.07 -33.09 9.96
CA GLY A 46 -9.91 -33.39 11.13
C GLY A 46 -9.82 -32.31 12.22
N THR A 47 -10.14 -32.69 13.46
CA THR A 47 -10.30 -31.75 14.59
C THR A 47 -9.01 -31.17 15.12
N ASN A 48 -7.88 -31.88 14.99
CA ASN A 48 -6.58 -31.49 15.55
C ASN A 48 -5.51 -31.27 14.47
N GLY A 49 -5.92 -31.06 13.22
CA GLY A 49 -4.99 -30.95 12.11
C GLY A 49 -4.16 -29.66 12.13
N LEU A 50 -2.89 -29.77 11.73
CA LEU A 50 -1.99 -28.65 11.52
C LEU A 50 -2.13 -28.08 10.10
N TYR A 51 -2.95 -27.04 9.93
CA TYR A 51 -3.20 -26.43 8.62
C TYR A 51 -2.01 -25.61 8.08
N LEU A 52 -1.14 -25.10 8.97
CA LEU A 52 -0.05 -24.18 8.58
C LEU A 52 0.95 -24.79 7.58
N VAL A 53 1.12 -26.11 7.60
CA VAL A 53 2.05 -26.84 6.72
C VAL A 53 1.35 -27.53 5.54
N ASN A 54 0.03 -27.43 5.46
CA ASN A 54 -0.75 -28.05 4.39
C ASN A 54 -0.54 -27.30 3.07
N GLU A 55 -0.45 -28.03 1.97
CA GLU A 55 -0.21 -27.49 0.63
C GLU A 55 -1.22 -26.42 0.23
N HIS A 56 -2.51 -26.62 0.52
CA HIS A 56 -3.57 -25.64 0.28
C HIS A 56 -3.30 -24.31 0.97
N THR A 57 -2.80 -24.34 2.22
CA THR A 57 -2.43 -23.11 2.93
C THR A 57 -1.22 -22.45 2.28
N LEU A 58 -0.18 -23.21 1.94
CA LEU A 58 1.03 -22.67 1.31
C LEU A 58 0.75 -21.99 -0.04
N GLU A 59 -0.15 -22.57 -0.84
CA GLU A 59 -0.56 -22.04 -2.14
C GLU A 59 -1.43 -20.78 -2.01
N HIS A 60 -2.37 -20.76 -1.07
CA HIS A 60 -3.43 -19.75 -1.05
C HIS A 60 -3.26 -18.64 -0.02
N PHE A 61 -2.41 -18.78 1.01
CA PHE A 61 -2.39 -17.81 2.11
C PHE A 61 -2.02 -16.39 1.65
N ARG A 62 -1.06 -16.24 0.73
CA ARG A 62 -0.59 -14.93 0.25
C ARG A 62 -1.65 -14.20 -0.56
N ALA A 63 -2.46 -14.96 -1.30
CA ALA A 63 -3.55 -14.40 -2.10
C ALA A 63 -4.71 -13.93 -1.23
N HIS A 64 -4.93 -14.58 -0.07
CA HIS A 64 -6.11 -14.34 0.75
C HIS A 64 -5.90 -13.35 1.90
N GLN A 65 -4.68 -13.27 2.44
CA GLN A 65 -4.39 -12.37 3.55
C GLN A 65 -4.04 -10.95 3.08
N SER A 66 -4.44 -9.95 3.88
CA SER A 66 -3.91 -8.60 3.70
C SER A 66 -2.41 -8.60 3.99
N GLN A 67 -1.65 -8.04 3.05
CA GLN A 67 -0.20 -7.86 3.12
C GLN A 67 0.10 -6.38 3.48
N PRO A 68 0.09 -6.04 4.78
CA PRO A 68 0.42 -4.70 5.23
C PRO A 68 1.88 -4.38 4.93
N VAL A 69 2.15 -3.12 4.63
CA VAL A 69 3.51 -2.60 4.46
C VAL A 69 3.93 -1.81 5.69
N VAL A 70 3.00 -1.05 6.28
CA VAL A 70 3.27 -0.14 7.40
C VAL A 70 2.84 -0.76 8.72
N ILE A 71 1.70 -1.45 8.76
CA ILE A 71 1.18 -2.07 10.00
C ILE A 71 2.14 -3.17 10.47
N ASP A 72 2.56 -3.08 11.73
CA ASP A 72 3.35 -4.13 12.37
C ASP A 72 2.46 -5.18 13.04
N ARG A 73 2.59 -6.44 12.62
CA ARG A 73 1.90 -7.59 13.23
C ARG A 73 2.86 -8.53 13.96
N ARG A 74 4.12 -8.13 14.14
CA ARG A 74 5.12 -8.95 14.83
C ARG A 74 4.81 -9.01 16.32
N ILE A 75 5.36 -10.03 16.98
CA ILE A 75 5.23 -10.18 18.43
C ILE A 75 5.80 -8.96 19.15
N ARG A 76 5.19 -8.59 20.28
CA ARG A 76 5.53 -7.38 21.03
C ARG A 76 7.01 -7.27 21.39
N GLN A 77 7.65 -8.37 21.80
CA GLN A 77 9.07 -8.36 22.15
C GLN A 77 9.94 -7.89 20.98
N ARG A 78 9.69 -8.43 19.78
CA ARG A 78 10.40 -8.03 18.57
C ARG A 78 10.16 -6.57 18.20
N TRP A 79 8.94 -6.07 18.40
CA TRP A 79 8.63 -4.66 18.19
C TRP A 79 9.38 -3.75 19.18
N LEU A 80 9.53 -4.17 20.44
CA LEU A 80 10.33 -3.45 21.43
C LEU A 80 11.82 -3.45 21.06
N ASP A 81 12.36 -4.60 20.68
CA ASP A 81 13.77 -4.76 20.30
C ASP A 81 14.12 -3.88 19.08
N ASP A 82 13.16 -3.67 18.17
CA ASP A 82 13.27 -2.78 17.00
C ASP A 82 13.03 -1.28 17.32
N GLY A 83 12.96 -0.92 18.60
CA GLY A 83 12.84 0.47 19.06
C GLY A 83 11.42 0.98 19.20
N ALA A 84 10.42 0.09 19.29
CA ALA A 84 9.04 0.44 19.64
C ALA A 84 8.40 1.51 18.73
N ARG A 85 8.74 1.49 17.43
CA ARG A 85 8.29 2.47 16.44
C ARG A 85 6.78 2.37 16.25
N ASP A 86 6.07 3.46 16.49
CA ASP A 86 4.64 3.52 16.28
C ASP A 86 4.25 3.57 14.79
N TYR A 87 2.95 3.50 14.53
CA TYR A 87 2.41 3.48 13.17
C TYR A 87 2.73 4.77 12.40
N ALA A 88 2.63 5.93 13.05
CA ALA A 88 2.86 7.22 12.41
C ALA A 88 4.33 7.39 12.00
N PHE A 89 5.25 7.01 12.87
CA PHE A 89 6.68 7.01 12.61
C PHE A 89 7.03 6.13 11.42
N ARG A 90 6.53 4.89 11.39
CA ARG A 90 6.77 3.95 10.27
C ARG A 90 6.19 4.47 8.95
N ALA A 91 5.00 5.07 8.98
CA ALA A 91 4.39 5.65 7.80
C ALA A 91 5.22 6.80 7.23
N GLU A 92 5.75 7.66 8.10
CA GLU A 92 6.62 8.77 7.72
C GLU A 92 7.97 8.29 7.18
N GLU A 93 8.59 7.29 7.81
CA GLU A 93 9.82 6.66 7.29
C GLU A 93 9.59 6.04 5.90
N TYR A 94 8.49 5.33 5.71
CA TYR A 94 8.14 4.74 4.42
C TYR A 94 7.89 5.81 3.36
N ALA A 95 7.23 6.92 3.72
CA ALA A 95 7.04 8.05 2.82
C ALA A 95 8.38 8.66 2.38
N ARG A 96 9.32 8.88 3.31
CA ARG A 96 10.67 9.35 2.98
C ARG A 96 11.39 8.38 2.05
N ASN A 97 11.28 7.08 2.29
CA ASN A 97 11.88 6.07 1.43
C ASN A 97 11.34 6.14 -0.01
N ILE A 98 10.03 6.30 -0.20
CA ILE A 98 9.43 6.49 -1.54
C ILE A 98 10.00 7.74 -2.20
N LEU A 99 10.01 8.87 -1.51
CA LEU A 99 10.48 10.14 -2.08
C LEU A 99 11.96 10.09 -2.50
N GLN A 100 12.77 9.31 -1.79
CA GLN A 100 14.20 9.18 -2.09
C GLN A 100 14.51 8.17 -3.20
N ASN A 101 13.72 7.11 -3.33
CA ASN A 101 14.10 5.94 -4.12
C ASN A 101 13.15 5.64 -5.29
N HIS A 102 11.92 6.17 -5.30
CA HIS A 102 10.97 5.89 -6.36
C HIS A 102 11.33 6.65 -7.64
N GLN A 103 11.61 5.91 -8.71
CA GLN A 103 11.82 6.45 -10.05
C GLN A 103 10.62 6.08 -10.93
N PRO A 104 9.72 7.03 -11.25
CA PRO A 104 8.62 6.76 -12.16
C PRO A 104 9.16 6.53 -13.58
N ALA A 105 8.43 5.73 -14.37
CA ALA A 105 8.75 5.57 -15.77
C ALA A 105 8.68 6.93 -16.49
N PRO A 106 9.71 7.32 -17.27
CA PRO A 106 9.70 8.59 -17.96
C PRO A 106 8.58 8.63 -19.01
N LEU A 107 8.02 9.81 -19.22
CA LEU A 107 7.10 10.04 -20.34
C LEU A 107 7.87 9.94 -21.67
N PRO A 108 7.23 9.50 -22.76
CA PRO A 108 7.83 9.59 -24.08
C PRO A 108 8.22 11.04 -24.39
N ASP A 109 9.38 11.24 -25.01
CA ASP A 109 9.98 12.56 -25.25
C ASP A 109 8.99 13.53 -25.92
N ALA A 110 8.33 13.07 -27.00
CA ALA A 110 7.34 13.86 -27.73
C ALA A 110 6.13 14.30 -26.87
N VAL A 111 5.79 13.57 -25.81
CA VAL A 111 4.74 13.96 -24.85
C VAL A 111 5.29 14.98 -23.86
N SER A 112 6.49 14.76 -23.33
CA SER A 112 7.13 15.68 -22.39
C SER A 112 7.36 17.06 -23.03
N GLU A 113 7.84 17.10 -24.27
CA GLU A 113 8.02 18.33 -25.04
C GLU A 113 6.71 19.10 -25.21
N LYS A 114 5.62 18.40 -25.55
CA LYS A 114 4.29 19.02 -25.70
C LYS A 114 3.77 19.59 -24.38
N VAL A 115 3.93 18.86 -23.28
CA VAL A 115 3.51 19.34 -21.95
C VAL A 115 4.29 20.61 -21.59
N ASN A 116 5.61 20.61 -21.80
CA ASN A 116 6.45 21.78 -21.53
C ASN A 116 6.05 22.99 -22.40
N ALA A 117 5.79 22.78 -23.70
CA ALA A 117 5.35 23.85 -24.59
C ALA A 117 4.01 24.48 -24.15
N ILE A 118 3.06 23.68 -23.65
CA ILE A 118 1.79 24.18 -23.11
C ILE A 118 2.02 25.02 -21.86
N VAL A 119 2.89 24.57 -20.95
CA VAL A 119 3.24 25.31 -19.73
C VAL A 119 3.89 26.65 -20.08
N GLU A 120 4.88 26.66 -20.98
CA GLU A 120 5.56 27.89 -21.40
C GLU A 120 4.62 28.91 -22.07
N ASP A 121 3.70 28.44 -22.91
CA ASP A 121 2.68 29.29 -23.54
C ASP A 121 1.73 29.90 -22.48
N ALA A 122 1.31 29.10 -21.49
CA ALA A 122 0.50 29.58 -20.37
C ALA A 122 1.25 30.62 -19.52
N GLU A 123 2.51 30.38 -19.20
CA GLU A 123 3.35 31.31 -18.43
C GLU A 123 3.50 32.67 -19.15
N LYS A 124 3.72 32.67 -20.47
CA LYS A 124 3.81 33.90 -21.27
C LYS A 124 2.52 34.71 -21.28
N ARG A 125 1.36 34.04 -21.27
CA ARG A 125 0.04 34.69 -21.29
C ARG A 125 -0.37 35.24 -19.92
N LEU A 126 -0.05 34.51 -18.85
CA LEU A 126 -0.62 34.75 -17.52
C LEU A 126 0.31 35.48 -16.55
N ILE A 127 1.63 35.42 -16.75
CA ILE A 127 2.57 36.12 -15.86
C ILE A 127 2.68 37.58 -16.33
N PRO A 128 2.26 38.58 -15.52
CA PRO A 128 2.40 39.97 -15.88
C PRO A 128 3.89 40.30 -16.03
N LYS A 129 4.26 40.92 -17.17
CA LYS A 129 5.63 41.41 -17.36
C LYS A 129 5.93 42.40 -16.22
N LYS A 130 6.92 42.07 -15.38
CA LYS A 130 7.44 43.00 -14.35
C LYS A 130 7.76 44.33 -15.04
N LYS A 131 7.18 45.42 -14.51
CA LYS A 131 7.60 46.79 -14.82
C LYS A 131 9.01 47.03 -14.32
#